data_AF-A0A0F9SE43-F1
#
_entry.id   AF-A0A0F9SE43-F1
#
_cell.length_a   1.000
_cell.length_b   1.000
_cell.length_c   1.000
_cell.angle_alpha   90.00
_cell.angle_beta   90.00
_cell.angle_gamma   90.00
#
_symmetry.space_group_name_H-M   'P 1'
#
loop_
_entity.id
_entity.type
_entity.pdbx_description
1 polymer ?
#
loop_
_entity_poly.entity_id
_entity_poly.type
_entity_poly.pdbx_seq_one_letter_code
_entity_poly.pdbx_strand_id
1 'polypeptide(L)'
;CVDEGYHNPFTESTEQKSECVAVQVHSGGDRSYKKKPVVEYVSENYDKDKILWLGTDKDFKVDYGVNHCGELSFVQALGAVSTSKSFVGFPSVLLYWALWHEMPCYVFTDHQGRDDLRIHDEWKKLLIYDK
;
A
#
# COMPACT_ATOMS: atom_id res chain seq x y z
N CYS A 1 -23.94 23.08 24.01
CA CYS A 1 -23.73 21.87 23.20
C CYS A 1 -22.37 21.34 23.55
N VAL A 2 -22.33 20.21 24.25
CA VAL A 2 -21.08 19.46 24.45
C VAL A 2 -20.92 18.70 23.14
N ASP A 3 -19.83 18.93 22.40
CA ASP A 3 -19.50 18.13 21.23
C ASP A 3 -19.31 16.69 21.71
N GLU A 4 -20.37 15.90 21.62
CA GLU A 4 -20.29 14.46 21.83
C GLU A 4 -19.34 13.93 20.75
N GLY A 5 -18.18 13.46 21.24
CA GLY A 5 -16.96 13.34 20.49
C GLY A 5 -17.13 12.68 19.12
N TYR A 6 -16.65 13.39 18.10
CA TYR A 6 -16.24 12.76 16.85
C TYR A 6 -15.16 11.72 17.18
N HIS A 7 -15.57 10.46 17.25
CA HIS A 7 -14.64 9.36 17.40
C HIS A 7 -14.04 9.11 16.02
N ASN A 8 -12.82 9.59 15.80
CA ASN A 8 -12.10 9.31 14.58
C ASN A 8 -11.92 7.77 14.48
N PRO A 9 -12.47 7.09 13.47
CA PRO A 9 -12.25 5.65 13.31
C PRO A 9 -10.79 5.32 12.98
N PHE A 10 -9.94 6.35 12.79
CA PHE A 10 -8.51 6.28 12.55
C PHE A 10 -7.65 6.50 13.80
N THR A 11 -8.27 6.78 14.96
CA THR A 11 -7.57 6.80 16.24
C THR A 11 -7.74 5.45 16.91
N GLU A 12 -6.61 4.80 17.17
CA GLU A 12 -6.41 3.52 17.86
C GLU A 12 -6.38 2.27 16.97
N SER A 13 -5.20 2.02 16.39
CA SER A 13 -4.59 0.71 16.57
C SER A 13 -3.08 0.87 16.78
N THR A 14 -2.62 0.63 18.02
CA THR A 14 -1.20 0.34 18.29
C THR A 14 -0.96 -1.12 17.90
N GLU A 15 -1.37 -1.51 16.70
CA GLU A 15 -1.17 -2.87 16.22
C GLU A 15 0.33 -3.10 16.04
N GLN A 16 0.81 -4.23 16.56
CA GLN A 16 2.19 -4.63 16.43
C GLN A 16 2.51 -4.77 14.93
N LYS A 17 3.36 -3.88 14.40
CA LYS A 17 3.79 -3.94 13.01
C LYS A 17 4.47 -5.30 12.76
N SER A 18 3.93 -6.06 11.82
CA SER A 18 4.52 -7.27 11.28
C SER A 18 5.75 -6.91 10.45
N GLU A 19 6.64 -7.89 10.21
CA GLU A 19 7.76 -7.74 9.28
C GLU A 19 7.34 -7.84 7.80
N CYS A 20 6.03 -7.97 7.53
CA CYS A 20 5.50 -8.13 6.18
C CYS A 20 5.51 -6.83 5.38
N VAL A 21 5.51 -6.97 4.06
CA VAL A 21 5.45 -5.91 3.07
C VAL A 21 4.13 -6.04 2.32
N ALA A 22 3.29 -5.02 2.44
CA ALA A 22 2.05 -4.93 1.68
C ALA A 22 2.37 -4.43 0.26
N VAL A 23 1.97 -5.21 -0.75
CA VAL A 23 2.24 -4.90 -2.16
C VAL A 23 0.95 -4.75 -2.94
N GLN A 24 0.71 -3.58 -3.50
CA GLN A 24 -0.42 -3.32 -4.39
C GLN A 24 -0.11 -3.78 -5.82
N VAL A 25 -0.95 -4.64 -6.40
CA VAL A 25 -0.73 -5.19 -7.75
C VAL A 25 -1.26 -4.33 -8.90
N HIS A 26 -2.17 -3.37 -8.63
CA HIS A 26 -2.80 -2.52 -9.64
C HIS A 26 -3.20 -1.14 -9.11
N SER A 27 -2.93 -0.07 -9.87
CA SER A 27 -3.58 1.23 -9.67
C SER A 27 -5.01 1.20 -10.21
N GLY A 28 -5.97 1.80 -9.51
CA GLY A 28 -7.32 1.98 -10.05
C GLY A 28 -7.29 2.80 -11.35
N GLY A 29 -7.80 2.24 -12.44
CA GLY A 29 -7.86 2.87 -13.77
C GLY A 29 -7.00 2.18 -14.82
N ASP A 30 -7.22 2.51 -16.09
CA ASP A 30 -6.56 1.96 -17.29
C ASP A 30 -5.06 2.34 -17.41
N ARG A 31 -4.44 2.73 -16.28
CA ARG A 31 -3.01 2.96 -16.14
C ARG A 31 -2.33 1.60 -16.03
N SER A 32 -2.37 0.89 -17.15
CA SER A 32 -1.68 -0.36 -17.40
C SER A 32 -0.17 -0.12 -17.38
N TYR A 33 0.37 0.07 -16.17
CA TYR A 33 1.77 -0.24 -15.93
C TYR A 33 1.94 -1.71 -16.28
N LYS A 34 2.68 -1.95 -17.37
CA LYS A 34 3.16 -3.26 -17.83
C LYS A 34 3.39 -4.12 -16.59
N LYS A 35 2.79 -5.29 -16.45
CA LYS A 35 2.84 -6.18 -15.27
C LYS A 35 4.26 -6.60 -14.80
N LYS A 36 5.34 -6.00 -15.30
CA LYS A 36 6.74 -6.39 -15.12
C LYS A 36 7.55 -5.67 -14.02
N PRO A 37 7.35 -4.39 -13.61
CA PRO A 37 8.27 -3.77 -12.65
C PRO A 37 8.01 -4.20 -11.19
N VAL A 38 6.75 -4.31 -10.74
CA VAL A 38 6.49 -4.52 -9.29
C VAL A 38 6.84 -5.92 -8.81
N VAL A 39 6.57 -6.96 -9.61
CA VAL A 39 6.88 -8.35 -9.22
C VAL A 39 8.38 -8.58 -9.20
N GLU A 40 9.09 -8.10 -10.22
CA GLU A 40 10.56 -8.19 -10.31
C GLU A 40 11.20 -7.42 -9.14
N TYR A 41 10.84 -6.14 -8.94
CA TYR A 41 11.33 -5.33 -7.83
C TYR A 41 11.14 -6.01 -6.47
N VAL A 42 9.94 -6.54 -6.22
CA VAL A 42 9.65 -7.17 -4.93
C VAL A 42 10.48 -8.44 -4.73
N SER A 43 10.66 -9.25 -5.79
CA SER A 43 11.45 -10.47 -5.72
C SER A 43 12.96 -10.23 -5.54
N GLU A 44 13.46 -9.07 -5.96
CA GLU A 44 14.88 -8.71 -5.83
C GLU A 44 15.21 -8.07 -4.48
N ASN A 45 14.25 -7.38 -3.85
CA ASN A 45 14.49 -6.54 -2.67
C ASN A 45 13.98 -7.11 -1.35
N TYR A 46 13.11 -8.12 -1.37
CA TYR A 46 12.45 -8.63 -0.16
C TYR A 46 12.36 -10.15 -0.15
N ASP A 47 12.38 -10.75 1.03
CA ASP A 47 12.21 -12.19 1.21
C ASP A 47 10.77 -12.63 0.89
N LYS A 48 10.63 -13.76 0.19
CA LYS A 48 9.36 -14.32 -0.26
C LYS A 48 8.32 -14.46 0.85
N ASP A 49 8.73 -14.87 2.04
CA ASP A 49 7.87 -15.12 3.21
C ASP A 49 7.29 -13.85 3.83
N LYS A 50 7.81 -12.67 3.45
CA LYS A 50 7.37 -11.37 3.97
C LYS A 50 6.37 -10.67 3.06
N ILE A 51 6.04 -11.21 1.88
CA ILE A 51 5.25 -10.49 0.89
C ILE A 51 3.75 -10.81 1.01
N LEU A 52 2.94 -9.75 1.05
CA LEU A 52 1.47 -9.81 0.97
C LEU A 52 1.00 -9.06 -0.26
N TRP A 53 0.49 -9.77 -1.28
CA TRP A 53 -0.09 -9.13 -2.46
C TRP A 53 -1.54 -8.74 -2.24
N LEU A 54 -1.84 -7.47 -2.46
CA LEU A 54 -3.14 -6.85 -2.24
C LEU A 54 -3.65 -6.22 -3.53
N GLY A 55 -4.93 -6.39 -3.79
CA GLY A 55 -5.58 -5.80 -4.96
C GLY A 55 -6.94 -6.41 -5.22
N THR A 56 -7.62 -5.90 -6.24
CA THR A 56 -8.95 -6.39 -6.64
C THR A 56 -8.90 -7.36 -7.82
N ASP A 57 -7.75 -7.54 -8.47
CA ASP A 57 -7.57 -8.46 -9.61
C ASP A 57 -7.55 -9.92 -9.13
N LYS A 58 -8.64 -10.64 -9.34
CA LYS A 58 -8.79 -12.07 -9.01
C LYS A 58 -7.96 -12.98 -9.92
N ASP A 59 -7.57 -12.48 -11.09
CA ASP A 59 -6.80 -13.24 -12.07
C ASP A 59 -5.29 -13.03 -11.91
N PHE A 60 -4.88 -12.17 -10.97
CA PHE A 60 -3.48 -11.98 -10.62
C PHE A 60 -2.93 -13.25 -9.94
N LYS A 61 -1.95 -13.88 -10.58
CA LYS A 61 -1.26 -15.08 -10.08
C LYS A 61 0.23 -14.81 -9.98
N VAL A 62 0.81 -15.12 -8.83
CA VAL A 62 2.24 -15.00 -8.55
C VAL A 62 2.66 -16.09 -7.57
N ASP A 63 3.80 -16.72 -7.83
CA ASP A 63 4.35 -17.81 -6.99
C ASP A 63 5.35 -17.29 -5.93
N TYR A 64 5.33 -15.99 -5.65
CA TYR A 64 6.29 -15.31 -4.77
C TYR A 64 5.55 -14.51 -3.71
N GLY A 65 5.41 -15.00 -2.48
CA GLY A 65 4.62 -14.33 -1.44
C GLY A 65 3.22 -14.89 -1.27
N VAL A 66 2.49 -14.36 -0.29
CA VAL A 66 1.09 -14.70 -0.05
C VAL A 66 0.21 -13.81 -0.92
N ASN A 67 -0.59 -14.44 -1.78
CA ASN A 67 -1.46 -13.72 -2.69
C ASN A 67 -2.88 -13.61 -2.11
N HIS A 68 -3.30 -12.39 -1.80
CA HIS A 68 -4.64 -12.06 -1.29
C HIS A 68 -5.48 -11.24 -2.29
N CYS A 69 -5.04 -11.17 -3.55
CA CYS A 69 -5.70 -10.37 -4.57
C CYS A 69 -7.10 -10.92 -4.88
N GLY A 70 -8.11 -10.05 -4.77
CA GLY A 70 -9.51 -10.39 -4.98
C GLY A 70 -10.14 -11.25 -3.88
N GLU A 71 -9.39 -11.54 -2.80
CA GLU A 71 -9.87 -12.31 -1.63
C GLU A 71 -10.34 -11.41 -0.49
N LEU A 72 -9.63 -10.31 -0.24
CA LEU A 72 -9.89 -9.42 0.90
C LEU A 72 -10.95 -8.38 0.58
N SER A 73 -11.81 -8.09 1.57
CA SER A 73 -12.60 -6.87 1.58
C SER A 73 -11.71 -5.64 1.70
N PHE A 74 -12.25 -4.47 1.37
CA PHE A 74 -11.51 -3.22 1.47
C PHE A 74 -11.01 -2.95 2.90
N VAL A 75 -11.84 -3.20 3.92
CA VAL A 75 -11.45 -3.03 5.33
C VAL A 75 -10.31 -3.98 5.73
N GLN A 76 -10.35 -5.24 5.27
CA GLN A 76 -9.27 -6.18 5.53
C GLN A 76 -7.98 -5.80 4.81
N ALA A 77 -8.06 -5.26 3.59
CA ALA A 77 -6.90 -4.76 2.88
C ALA A 77 -6.27 -3.55 3.61
N LEU A 78 -7.08 -2.64 4.14
CA LEU A 78 -6.60 -1.53 4.98
C LEU A 78 -5.91 -2.05 6.26
N GLY A 79 -6.48 -3.06 6.92
CA GLY A 79 -5.87 -3.70 8.10
C GLY A 79 -4.54 -4.42 7.79
N ALA A 80 -4.46 -5.10 6.64
CA ALA A 80 -3.21 -5.69 6.18
C ALA A 80 -2.13 -4.62 5.93
N VAL A 81 -2.53 -3.47 5.38
CA VAL A 81 -1.62 -2.33 5.20
C VAL A 81 -1.20 -1.74 6.55
N SER A 82 -2.11 -1.42 7.47
CA SER A 82 -1.76 -0.77 8.75
C SER A 82 -0.78 -1.59 9.60
N THR A 83 -0.86 -2.91 9.50
CA THR A 83 -0.03 -3.87 10.23
C THR A 83 1.28 -4.23 9.52
N SER A 84 1.52 -3.75 8.29
CA SER A 84 2.75 -4.03 7.55
C SER A 84 3.92 -3.15 8.00
N LYS A 85 5.14 -3.58 7.68
CA LYS A 85 6.37 -2.81 7.90
C LYS A 85 6.55 -1.71 6.87
N SER A 86 6.25 -2.02 5.61
CA SER A 86 6.38 -1.12 4.47
C SER A 86 5.33 -1.42 3.42
N PHE A 87 5.07 -0.42 2.57
CA PHE A 87 4.13 -0.51 1.47
C PHE A 87 4.87 -0.37 0.14
N VAL A 88 4.50 -1.16 -0.86
CA VAL A 88 5.00 -1.08 -2.23
C VAL A 88 3.79 -0.97 -3.16
N GLY A 89 3.74 0.04 -4.03
CA GLY A 89 2.54 0.18 -4.85
C GLY A 89 2.48 1.44 -5.70
N PHE A 90 1.26 1.91 -5.91
CA PHE A 90 0.93 3.01 -6.81
C PHE A 90 0.07 4.05 -6.08
N PRO A 91 -0.10 5.26 -6.63
CA PRO A 91 -1.05 6.24 -6.09
C PRO A 91 -2.47 5.63 -5.97
N SER A 92 -2.91 5.43 -4.73
CA SER A 92 -4.18 4.78 -4.41
C SER A 92 -4.62 5.08 -2.97
N VAL A 93 -5.83 4.67 -2.61
CA VAL A 93 -6.30 4.77 -1.22
C VAL A 93 -5.42 3.95 -0.26
N LEU A 94 -4.86 2.82 -0.71
CA LEU A 94 -3.96 2.01 0.12
C LEU A 94 -2.64 2.73 0.40
N LEU A 95 -2.12 3.51 -0.57
CA LEU A 95 -0.95 4.37 -0.35
C LEU A 95 -1.25 5.44 0.71
N TYR A 96 -2.36 6.17 0.58
CA TYR A 96 -2.72 7.21 1.55
C TYR A 96 -2.91 6.64 2.95
N TRP A 97 -3.47 5.44 3.04
CA TRP A 97 -3.59 4.72 4.29
C TRP A 97 -2.23 4.34 4.89
N ALA A 98 -1.30 3.82 4.09
CA ALA A 98 0.06 3.52 4.54
C ALA A 98 0.78 4.77 5.05
N LEU A 99 0.65 5.90 4.34
CA LEU A 99 1.22 7.20 4.75
C LEU A 99 0.63 7.71 6.06
N TRP A 100 -0.69 7.56 6.26
CA TRP A 100 -1.37 7.89 7.51
C TRP A 100 -0.80 7.12 8.71
N HIS A 101 -0.39 5.86 8.50
CA HIS A 101 0.25 4.99 9.51
C HIS A 101 1.79 5.15 9.60
N GLU A 102 2.31 6.27 9.09
CA GLU A 102 3.74 6.62 9.09
C GLU A 102 4.64 5.51 8.52
N MET A 103 4.17 4.83 7.48
CA MET A 103 4.86 3.71 6.86
C MET A 103 5.77 4.16 5.70
N PRO A 104 6.99 3.61 5.57
CA PRO A 104 7.77 3.76 4.35
C PRO A 104 7.03 3.19 3.13
N CYS A 105 6.87 4.00 2.09
CA CYS A 105 6.09 3.70 0.90
C CYS A 105 6.96 3.77 -0.36
N TYR A 106 7.18 2.64 -1.00
CA TYR A 106 7.89 2.52 -2.27
C TYR A 106 6.89 2.65 -3.42
N VAL A 107 6.91 3.78 -4.11
CA VAL A 107 5.86 4.15 -5.05
C VAL A 107 6.37 4.13 -6.49
N PHE A 108 5.71 3.34 -7.31
CA PHE A 108 5.83 3.34 -8.76
C PHE A 108 4.88 4.40 -9.31
N THR A 109 5.40 5.58 -9.66
CA THR A 109 4.60 6.69 -10.21
C THR A 109 5.03 7.05 -11.63
N ASP A 110 4.08 7.49 -12.47
CA ASP A 110 4.42 8.39 -13.59
C ASP A 110 4.68 9.81 -13.05
N HIS A 111 5.07 10.72 -13.94
CA HIS A 111 5.27 12.14 -13.60
C HIS A 111 4.04 12.78 -12.93
N GLN A 112 2.82 12.28 -13.18
CA GLN A 112 1.59 12.80 -12.58
C GLN A 112 1.39 12.34 -11.13
N GLY A 113 1.82 11.12 -10.78
CA GLY A 113 1.73 10.61 -9.41
C GLY A 113 2.72 11.26 -8.44
N ARG A 114 3.80 11.88 -8.95
CA ARG A 114 4.81 12.56 -8.13
C ARG A 114 4.32 13.89 -7.57
N ASP A 115 3.51 14.62 -8.34
CA ASP A 115 2.98 15.94 -7.98
C ASP A 115 1.53 15.88 -7.48
N ASP A 116 1.12 14.74 -6.90
CA ASP A 116 -0.25 14.56 -6.40
C ASP A 116 -0.51 15.48 -5.20
N LEU A 117 -1.38 16.49 -5.40
CA LEU A 117 -1.74 17.50 -4.40
C LEU A 117 -2.37 16.92 -3.12
N ARG A 118 -2.80 15.65 -3.13
CA ARG A 118 -3.34 14.96 -1.96
C ARG A 118 -2.25 14.45 -1.01
N ILE A 119 -1.00 14.42 -1.47
CA ILE A 119 0.14 14.05 -0.65
C ILE A 119 0.63 15.29 0.08
N HIS A 120 0.37 15.31 1.39
CA HIS A 120 0.82 16.37 2.27
C HIS A 120 2.35 16.40 2.40
N ASP A 121 2.92 17.58 2.64
CA ASP A 121 4.37 17.77 2.69
C ASP A 121 5.04 16.92 3.78
N GLU A 122 4.37 16.72 4.92
CA GLU A 122 4.83 15.87 6.03
C GLU A 122 5.02 14.40 5.65
N TRP A 123 4.29 13.91 4.65
CA TRP A 123 4.36 12.52 4.19
C TRP A 123 5.44 12.31 3.14
N LYS A 124 5.97 13.37 2.52
CA LYS A 124 7.00 13.25 1.47
C LYS A 124 8.26 12.53 1.94
N LYS A 125 8.60 12.61 3.24
CA LYS A 125 9.74 11.89 3.84
C LYS A 125 9.58 10.36 3.85
N LEU A 126 8.33 9.87 3.74
CA LEU A 126 7.99 8.45 3.74
C LEU A 126 7.92 7.87 2.33
N LEU A 127 7.91 8.73 1.31
CA LEU A 127 7.81 8.33 -0.08
C LEU A 127 9.18 8.07 -0.67
N ILE A 128 9.34 6.84 -1.19
CA ILE A 128 10.54 6.37 -1.87
C ILE A 128 10.10 6.08 -3.30
N TYR A 129 10.48 6.95 -4.22
CA TYR A 129 10.19 6.75 -5.64
C TYR A 129 11.22 5.81 -6.23
N ASP A 130 10.76 4.73 -6.87
CA ASP A 130 11.64 3.90 -7.68
C ASP A 130 12.11 4.71 -8.90
N LYS A 131 13.39 4.56 -9.28
CA LYS A 131 14.07 5.42 -10.25
C LYS A 131 13.78 5.07 -11.70
#